data_AF-A0A1Y0ECN3-F1
#
_entry.id   AF-A0A1Y0ECN3-F1
#
_cell.length_a   1.000
_cell.length_b   1.000
_cell.length_c   1.000
_cell.angle_alpha   90.00
_cell.angle_beta   90.00
_cell.angle_gamma   90.00
#
_symmetry.space_group_name_H-M   'P 1'
#
loop_
_entity.id
_entity.type
_entity.pdbx_description
1 polymer ?
#
loop_
_entity_poly.entity_id
_entity_poly.type
_entity_poly.pdbx_seq_one_letter_code
_entity_poly.pdbx_strand_id
1 'polypeptide(L)'
;MMWRALILCFLLGACTAPQAVVSFHDDWTGINMITTREQEIFRDRQGVMLVRPAITSRGGQYAFGIVTRIYRRVPNGPIIEKIESNGTPLRYKRTDRLLTQCTDACRRTEIGVIHLTEAEFRNAARSGLPLRVFGRRGRYAGFVPPEPLQRLLAQSDAAKALATP
;
A
#
# COMPACT_ATOMS: atom_id res chain seq x y z
N MET A 1 -6.95 37.78 30.02
CA MET A 1 -7.19 36.36 30.39
C MET A 1 -7.34 35.41 29.18
N MET A 2 -7.15 35.86 27.92
CA MET A 2 -7.37 35.03 26.70
C MET A 2 -6.14 34.26 26.19
N TRP A 3 -4.94 34.50 26.71
CA TRP A 3 -3.70 33.88 26.19
C TRP A 3 -3.51 32.42 26.67
N ARG A 4 -4.00 32.07 27.85
CA ARG A 4 -3.79 30.73 28.44
C ARG A 4 -4.57 29.62 27.73
N ALA A 5 -5.66 29.96 27.03
CA ALA A 5 -6.45 28.99 26.27
C ALA A 5 -5.75 28.54 24.98
N LEU A 6 -4.88 29.38 24.39
CA LEU A 6 -4.22 29.08 23.11
C LEU A 6 -3.08 28.05 23.24
N ILE A 7 -2.43 27.98 24.41
CA ILE A 7 -1.33 27.03 24.68
C ILE A 7 -1.88 25.60 24.88
N LEU A 8 -3.08 25.46 25.43
CA LEU A 8 -3.69 24.15 25.68
C LEU A 8 -4.15 23.45 24.39
N CYS A 9 -4.56 24.21 23.38
CA CYS A 9 -4.95 23.65 22.07
C CYS A 9 -3.75 23.17 21.24
N PHE A 10 -2.55 23.73 21.43
CA PHE A 10 -1.33 23.26 20.75
C PHE A 10 -0.79 21.93 21.30
N LEU A 11 -1.07 21.60 22.56
CA LEU A 11 -0.58 20.38 23.22
C LEU A 11 -1.42 19.13 22.92
N LEU A 12 -2.65 19.29 22.40
CA LEU A 12 -3.55 18.17 22.11
C LEU A 12 -3.52 17.70 20.65
N GLY A 13 -2.73 18.35 19.79
CA GLY A 13 -2.68 18.06 18.35
C GLY A 13 -1.72 16.94 17.92
N ALA A 14 -0.94 16.35 18.83
CA ALA A 14 0.23 15.55 18.45
C ALA A 14 0.26 14.16 19.09
N CYS A 15 -0.72 13.30 18.80
CA CYS A 15 -0.61 11.85 19.08
C CYS A 15 -1.58 11.02 18.20
N THR A 16 -1.47 11.12 16.87
CA THR A 16 -1.90 9.99 16.03
C THR A 16 -0.76 8.97 16.04
N ALA A 17 -0.96 7.84 16.71
CA ALA A 17 0.06 6.79 16.76
C ALA A 17 0.51 6.41 15.34
N PRO A 18 1.82 6.42 15.04
CA PRO A 18 2.30 6.05 13.72
C PRO A 18 1.84 4.63 13.38
N GLN A 19 1.34 4.43 12.16
CA GLN A 19 0.99 3.09 11.70
C GLN A 19 2.24 2.19 11.77
N ALA A 20 2.14 1.10 12.52
CA ALA A 20 3.25 0.20 12.74
C ALA A 20 3.67 -0.52 11.44
N VAL A 21 4.98 -0.60 11.23
CA VAL A 21 5.57 -1.55 10.29
C VAL A 21 5.45 -2.94 10.90
N VAL A 22 5.00 -3.90 10.09
CA VAL A 22 4.89 -5.31 10.44
C VAL A 22 5.97 -6.06 9.70
N SER A 23 6.82 -6.80 10.43
CA SER A 23 7.81 -7.72 9.89
C SER A 23 7.35 -9.15 10.05
N PHE A 24 7.59 -9.98 9.04
CA PHE A 24 7.30 -11.40 9.02
C PHE A 24 8.45 -12.16 8.38
N HIS A 25 8.82 -13.31 8.95
CA HIS A 25 9.78 -14.25 8.37
C HIS A 25 9.05 -15.57 8.06
N ASP A 26 9.26 -16.08 6.86
CA ASP A 26 8.77 -17.39 6.43
C ASP A 26 9.92 -18.40 6.43
N ASP A 27 9.94 -19.30 7.42
CA ASP A 27 10.98 -20.33 7.57
C ASP A 27 11.03 -21.31 6.37
N TRP A 28 9.93 -21.51 5.66
CA TRP A 28 9.86 -22.47 4.56
C TRP A 28 10.47 -21.91 3.28
N THR A 29 10.28 -20.61 3.03
CA THR A 29 10.79 -19.94 1.82
C THR A 29 12.06 -19.14 2.06
N GLY A 30 12.39 -18.86 3.34
CA GLY A 30 13.46 -17.96 3.76
C GLY A 30 13.18 -16.49 3.40
N ILE A 31 11.92 -16.13 3.12
CA ILE A 31 11.53 -14.77 2.75
C ILE A 31 11.27 -13.95 4.01
N ASN A 32 11.96 -12.82 4.12
CA ASN A 32 11.60 -11.76 5.04
C ASN A 32 10.68 -10.78 4.33
N MET A 33 9.58 -10.39 4.97
CA MET A 33 8.67 -9.36 4.48
C MET A 33 8.52 -8.27 5.53
N ILE A 34 8.63 -7.02 5.11
CA ILE A 34 8.18 -5.86 5.88
C ILE A 34 7.04 -5.17 5.13
N THR A 35 5.98 -4.81 5.84
CA THR A 35 4.76 -4.23 5.27
C THR A 35 4.11 -3.26 6.26
N THR A 36 3.15 -2.44 5.80
CA THR A 36 2.27 -1.67 6.70
C THR A 36 0.87 -2.28 6.75
N ARG A 37 -0.05 -1.65 7.49
CA ARG A 37 -1.49 -1.92 7.36
C ARG A 37 -2.01 -1.49 5.99
N GLU A 38 -3.13 -2.08 5.57
CA GLU A 38 -3.85 -1.66 4.38
C GLU A 38 -4.39 -0.23 4.55
N GLN A 39 -4.31 0.55 3.50
CA GLN A 39 -4.81 1.92 3.43
C GLN A 39 -5.79 2.05 2.29
N GLU A 40 -6.91 2.70 2.56
CA GLU A 40 -7.85 3.08 1.52
C GLU A 40 -7.36 4.31 0.78
N ILE A 41 -7.24 4.20 -0.54
CA ILE A 41 -6.79 5.30 -1.41
C ILE A 41 -7.84 5.73 -2.41
N PHE A 42 -8.97 5.02 -2.47
CA PHE A 42 -10.14 5.40 -3.24
C PHE A 42 -11.38 4.69 -2.70
N ARG A 43 -12.49 5.42 -2.64
CA ARG A 43 -13.82 4.91 -2.36
C ARG A 43 -14.87 5.75 -3.06
N ASP A 44 -15.80 5.10 -3.71
CA ASP A 44 -17.00 5.73 -4.24
C ASP A 44 -18.24 4.82 -4.10
N ARG A 45 -19.27 5.07 -4.90
CA ARG A 45 -20.48 4.23 -4.96
C ARG A 45 -20.25 2.91 -5.70
N GLN A 46 -19.23 2.80 -6.55
CA GLN A 46 -19.00 1.68 -7.46
C GLN A 46 -17.90 0.72 -6.98
N GLY A 47 -16.94 1.19 -6.18
CA GLY A 47 -15.82 0.38 -5.72
C GLY A 47 -14.98 1.04 -4.64
N VAL A 48 -14.04 0.26 -4.16
CA VAL A 48 -13.05 0.66 -3.15
C VAL A 48 -11.70 0.05 -3.55
N MET A 49 -10.65 0.82 -3.37
CA MET A 49 -9.27 0.40 -3.59
C MET A 49 -8.46 0.61 -2.32
N LEU A 50 -7.93 -0.50 -1.83
CA LEU A 50 -7.01 -0.57 -0.72
C LEU A 50 -5.61 -0.88 -1.26
N VAL A 51 -4.59 -0.32 -0.64
CA VAL A 51 -3.19 -0.61 -0.95
C VAL A 51 -2.40 -0.90 0.31
N ARG A 52 -1.35 -1.69 0.14
CA ARG A 52 -0.39 -2.00 1.19
C ARG A 52 0.99 -2.12 0.57
N PRO A 53 1.91 -1.17 0.82
CA PRO A 53 3.28 -1.31 0.38
C PRO A 53 3.98 -2.44 1.15
N ALA A 54 4.85 -3.15 0.46
CA ALA A 54 5.64 -4.23 1.02
C ALA A 54 7.04 -4.26 0.40
N ILE A 55 8.03 -4.61 1.22
CA ILE A 55 9.38 -4.95 0.78
C ILE A 55 9.62 -6.40 1.23
N THR A 56 10.09 -7.22 0.30
CA THR A 56 10.50 -8.60 0.59
C THR A 56 12.00 -8.74 0.37
N SER A 57 12.65 -9.62 1.13
CA SER A 57 14.06 -9.93 0.93
C SER A 57 14.35 -11.40 1.15
N ARG A 58 15.33 -11.91 0.40
CA ARG A 58 15.84 -13.28 0.49
C ARG A 58 17.28 -13.30 0.00
N GLY A 59 18.21 -13.85 0.80
CA GLY A 59 19.62 -13.97 0.41
C GLY A 59 20.25 -12.64 -0.03
N GLY A 60 19.97 -11.54 0.68
CA GLY A 60 20.48 -10.21 0.37
C GLY A 60 19.81 -9.49 -0.81
N GLN A 61 18.92 -10.17 -1.55
CA GLN A 61 18.14 -9.53 -2.62
C GLN A 61 16.85 -8.94 -2.06
N TYR A 62 16.43 -7.79 -2.61
CA TYR A 62 15.23 -7.06 -2.20
C TYR A 62 14.27 -6.90 -3.37
N ALA A 63 12.98 -7.05 -3.11
CA ALA A 63 11.91 -6.76 -4.05
C ALA A 63 10.89 -5.80 -3.41
N PHE A 64 10.48 -4.81 -4.20
CA PHE A 64 9.64 -3.70 -3.76
C PHE A 64 8.30 -3.76 -4.48
N GLY A 65 7.20 -3.55 -3.76
CA GLY A 65 5.90 -3.54 -4.40
C GLY A 65 4.77 -2.94 -3.59
N ILE A 66 3.67 -2.69 -4.29
CA ILE A 66 2.41 -2.24 -3.71
C ILE A 66 1.38 -3.34 -3.91
N VAL A 67 0.96 -3.98 -2.82
CA VAL A 67 -0.17 -4.91 -2.85
C VAL A 67 -1.43 -4.09 -3.00
N THR A 68 -2.24 -4.41 -4.01
CA THR A 68 -3.53 -3.77 -4.26
C THR A 68 -4.65 -4.74 -3.95
N ARG A 69 -5.71 -4.25 -3.31
CA ARG A 69 -6.95 -4.98 -3.09
C ARG A 69 -8.10 -4.10 -3.57
N ILE A 70 -8.76 -4.54 -4.64
CA ILE A 70 -9.82 -3.77 -5.30
C ILE A 70 -11.09 -4.60 -5.28
N TYR A 71 -12.20 -3.98 -4.88
CA TYR A 71 -13.51 -4.61 -4.91
C TYR A 71 -14.59 -3.64 -5.37
N ARG A 72 -15.63 -4.19 -5.98
CA ARG A 72 -16.78 -3.41 -6.46
C ARG A 72 -17.89 -3.43 -5.43
N ARG A 73 -18.61 -2.32 -5.34
CA ARG A 73 -19.77 -2.15 -4.46
C ARG A 73 -21.09 -2.61 -5.10
N VAL A 74 -21.07 -2.82 -6.41
CA VAL A 74 -22.18 -3.27 -7.26
C VAL A 74 -22.03 -4.75 -7.64
N PRO A 75 -23.08 -5.40 -8.21
CA PRO A 75 -22.98 -6.77 -8.71
C PRO A 75 -21.81 -6.92 -9.71
N ASN A 76 -21.12 -8.06 -9.60
CA ASN A 76 -19.88 -8.43 -10.31
C ASN A 76 -18.58 -7.87 -9.72
N GLY A 77 -17.59 -8.77 -9.55
CA GLY A 77 -16.24 -8.41 -9.13
C GLY A 77 -15.44 -7.61 -10.16
N PRO A 78 -14.37 -6.93 -9.72
CA PRO A 78 -13.46 -6.22 -10.60
C PRO A 78 -12.66 -7.19 -11.46
N ILE A 79 -12.17 -6.67 -12.59
CA ILE A 79 -11.25 -7.32 -13.51
C ILE A 79 -10.30 -6.23 -13.95
N ILE A 80 -9.10 -6.19 -13.37
CA ILE A 80 -8.12 -5.15 -13.67
C ILE A 80 -7.33 -5.56 -14.92
N GLU A 81 -7.19 -4.63 -15.85
CA GLU A 81 -6.48 -4.84 -17.11
C GLU A 81 -5.11 -4.16 -17.07
N LYS A 82 -5.06 -2.93 -16.55
CA LYS A 82 -3.80 -2.21 -16.34
C LYS A 82 -3.89 -1.21 -15.20
N ILE A 83 -2.74 -0.88 -14.63
CA ILE A 83 -2.57 0.21 -13.66
C ILE A 83 -1.47 1.12 -14.19
N GLU A 84 -1.69 2.43 -14.11
CA GLU A 84 -0.77 3.47 -14.56
C GLU A 84 -0.46 4.46 -13.43
N SER A 85 0.71 5.09 -13.51
CA SER A 85 1.03 6.29 -12.74
C SER A 85 1.53 7.37 -13.70
N ASN A 86 0.94 8.57 -13.63
CA ASN A 86 1.31 9.70 -14.50
C ASN A 86 1.35 9.35 -16.01
N GLY A 87 0.46 8.46 -16.46
CA GLY A 87 0.39 8.00 -17.85
C GLY A 87 1.31 6.83 -18.21
N THR A 88 2.20 6.41 -17.30
CA THR A 88 3.10 5.28 -17.51
C THR A 88 2.49 3.99 -16.95
N PRO A 89 2.37 2.91 -17.74
CA PRO A 89 1.95 1.60 -17.25
C PRO A 89 2.90 1.05 -16.19
N LEU A 90 2.35 0.60 -15.07
CA LEU A 90 3.10 -0.06 -14.00
C LEU A 90 3.08 -1.58 -14.18
N ARG A 91 4.09 -2.26 -13.63
CA ARG A 91 4.22 -3.73 -13.68
C ARG A 91 3.27 -4.41 -12.70
N TYR A 92 1.98 -4.39 -13.03
CA TYR A 92 0.93 -5.06 -12.26
C TYR A 92 0.85 -6.55 -12.58
N LYS A 93 0.77 -7.38 -11.53
CA LYS A 93 0.47 -8.81 -11.65
C LYS A 93 -0.69 -9.15 -10.71
N ARG A 94 -1.76 -9.73 -11.27
CA ARG A 94 -2.84 -10.31 -10.47
C ARG A 94 -2.32 -11.55 -9.75
N THR A 95 -2.53 -11.60 -8.43
CA THR A 95 -2.18 -12.75 -7.60
C THR A 95 -3.40 -13.65 -7.41
N ASP A 96 -4.55 -13.04 -7.08
CA ASP A 96 -5.75 -13.80 -6.74
C ASP A 96 -7.04 -13.01 -7.03
N ARG A 97 -8.17 -13.70 -7.05
CA ARG A 97 -9.51 -13.12 -7.10
C ARG A 97 -10.47 -13.91 -6.21
N LEU A 98 -10.55 -13.51 -4.95
CA LEU A 98 -11.29 -14.21 -3.90
C LEU A 98 -12.64 -13.57 -3.62
N LEU A 99 -13.57 -14.35 -3.07
CA LEU A 99 -14.72 -13.80 -2.35
C LEU A 99 -14.25 -13.37 -0.96
N THR A 100 -14.39 -12.09 -0.65
CA THR A 100 -13.99 -11.49 0.63
C THR A 100 -15.13 -10.61 1.17
N GLN A 101 -15.02 -10.11 2.40
CA GLN A 101 -16.02 -9.21 3.01
C GLN A 101 -17.42 -9.82 3.08
N CYS A 102 -17.54 -10.99 3.68
CA CYS A 102 -18.78 -11.77 3.71
C CYS A 102 -19.73 -11.44 4.88
N THR A 103 -19.54 -10.34 5.61
CA THR A 103 -20.39 -10.00 6.77
C THR A 103 -21.85 -9.76 6.36
N ASP A 104 -22.08 -8.95 5.31
CA ASP A 104 -23.43 -8.66 4.79
C ASP A 104 -23.69 -9.38 3.45
N ALA A 105 -22.68 -9.44 2.60
CA ALA A 105 -22.71 -10.15 1.31
C ALA A 105 -21.27 -10.34 0.81
N CYS A 106 -20.91 -11.56 0.44
CA CYS A 106 -19.58 -11.82 -0.11
C CYS A 106 -19.32 -11.02 -1.39
N ARG A 107 -18.23 -10.24 -1.39
CA ARG A 107 -17.81 -9.43 -2.54
C ARG A 107 -16.60 -10.06 -3.19
N ARG A 108 -16.64 -10.19 -4.52
CA ARG A 108 -15.49 -10.64 -5.28
C ARG A 108 -14.47 -9.50 -5.37
N THR A 109 -13.26 -9.79 -4.93
CA THR A 109 -12.15 -8.85 -4.75
C THR A 109 -10.97 -9.33 -5.57
N GLU A 110 -10.33 -8.42 -6.29
CA GLU A 110 -9.09 -8.70 -7.00
C GLU A 110 -7.90 -8.25 -6.18
N ILE A 111 -6.95 -9.17 -6.00
CA ILE A 111 -5.70 -8.93 -5.29
C ILE A 111 -4.57 -9.06 -6.30
N GLY A 112 -3.67 -8.09 -6.29
CA GLY A 112 -2.47 -8.12 -7.12
C GLY A 112 -1.36 -7.30 -6.52
N VAL A 113 -0.23 -7.29 -7.21
CA VAL A 113 0.98 -6.57 -6.79
C VAL A 113 1.46 -5.70 -7.95
N ILE A 114 1.71 -4.44 -7.66
CA ILE A 114 2.47 -3.56 -8.54
C ILE A 114 3.94 -3.71 -8.15
N HIS A 115 4.74 -4.30 -9.03
CA HIS A 115 6.17 -4.42 -8.81
C HIS A 115 6.87 -3.11 -9.16
N LEU A 116 7.67 -2.59 -8.23
CA LEU A 116 8.47 -1.39 -8.41
C LEU A 116 9.96 -1.76 -8.33
N THR A 117 10.78 -1.04 -9.06
CA THR A 117 12.22 -0.98 -8.81
C THR A 117 12.48 -0.26 -7.48
N GLU A 118 13.66 -0.45 -6.90
CA GLU A 118 14.07 0.29 -5.70
C GLU A 118 14.00 1.81 -5.94
N ALA A 119 14.44 2.27 -7.12
CA ALA A 119 14.41 3.69 -7.48
C ALA A 119 12.98 4.24 -7.55
N GLU A 120 12.04 3.52 -8.18
CA GLU A 120 10.63 3.90 -8.24
C GLU A 120 9.99 3.91 -6.85
N PHE A 121 10.28 2.91 -6.01
CA PHE A 121 9.76 2.84 -4.65
C PHE A 121 10.28 4.01 -3.78
N ARG A 122 11.58 4.34 -3.88
CA ARG A 122 12.17 5.52 -3.23
C ARG A 122 11.58 6.82 -3.76
N ASN A 123 11.29 6.91 -5.05
CA ASN A 123 10.64 8.09 -5.61
C ASN A 123 9.19 8.25 -5.12
N ALA A 124 8.45 7.16 -5.05
CA ALA A 124 7.12 7.12 -4.47
C ALA A 124 7.15 7.47 -2.97
N ALA A 125 8.20 7.09 -2.24
CA ALA A 125 8.37 7.49 -0.85
C ALA A 125 8.63 8.99 -0.67
N ARG A 126 9.15 9.69 -1.68
CA ARG A 126 9.33 11.16 -1.64
C ARG A 126 8.06 11.91 -2.01
N SER A 127 7.37 11.46 -3.05
CA SER A 127 6.32 12.23 -3.73
C SER A 127 4.92 11.60 -3.67
N GLY A 128 4.79 10.41 -3.10
CA GLY A 128 3.62 9.56 -3.24
C GLY A 128 3.53 8.91 -4.62
N LEU A 129 2.47 8.13 -4.84
CA LEU A 129 2.25 7.43 -6.11
C LEU A 129 0.78 7.57 -6.54
N PRO A 130 0.47 8.45 -7.50
CA PRO A 130 -0.86 8.49 -8.09
C PRO A 130 -1.08 7.23 -8.92
N LEU A 131 -2.22 6.57 -8.72
CA LEU A 131 -2.61 5.36 -9.42
C LEU A 131 -3.88 5.61 -10.24
N ARG A 132 -3.85 5.22 -11.50
CA ARG A 132 -5.02 5.13 -12.37
C ARG A 132 -5.20 3.67 -12.76
N VAL A 133 -6.30 3.09 -12.31
CA VAL A 133 -6.63 1.69 -12.54
C VAL A 133 -7.68 1.61 -13.64
N PHE A 134 -7.39 0.82 -14.66
CA PHE A 134 -8.29 0.52 -15.76
C PHE A 134 -8.68 -0.94 -15.67
N GLY A 135 -9.97 -1.18 -15.45
CA GLY A 135 -10.53 -2.51 -15.48
C GLY A 135 -11.71 -2.59 -16.43
N ARG A 136 -12.05 -3.82 -16.82
CA ARG A 136 -13.17 -4.13 -17.71
C ARG A 136 -14.53 -3.62 -17.21
N ARG A 137 -14.65 -3.40 -15.90
CA ARG A 137 -15.92 -3.11 -15.19
C ARG A 137 -15.86 -1.86 -14.32
N GLY A 138 -14.82 -1.04 -14.45
CA GLY A 138 -14.65 0.15 -13.65
C GLY A 138 -13.29 0.80 -13.85
N ARG A 139 -13.23 2.09 -13.51
CA ARG A 139 -12.00 2.88 -13.49
C ARG A 139 -11.88 3.50 -12.11
N TYR A 140 -10.68 3.46 -11.55
CA TYR A 140 -10.43 3.97 -10.20
C TYR A 140 -9.20 4.87 -10.24
N ALA A 141 -9.21 5.94 -9.47
CA ALA A 141 -8.07 6.84 -9.32
C ALA A 141 -7.81 7.05 -7.84
N GLY A 142 -6.58 6.81 -7.39
CA GLY A 142 -6.21 6.98 -5.99
C GLY A 142 -4.78 7.45 -5.86
N PHE A 143 -4.37 7.77 -4.64
CA PHE A 143 -3.02 8.26 -4.35
C PHE A 143 -2.44 7.46 -3.18
N VAL A 144 -1.34 6.75 -3.41
CA VAL A 144 -0.59 6.09 -2.34
C VAL A 144 0.21 7.17 -1.60
N PRO A 145 -0.04 7.40 -0.31
CA PRO A 145 0.69 8.41 0.43
C PRO A 145 2.17 8.01 0.60
N PRO A 146 3.09 8.98 0.67
CA PRO A 146 4.52 8.72 0.83
C PRO A 146 4.89 8.11 2.19
N GLU A 147 4.20 8.47 3.26
CA GLU A 147 4.58 8.16 4.65
C GLU A 147 4.77 6.64 4.94
N PRO A 148 3.87 5.73 4.53
CA PRO A 148 4.09 4.29 4.67
C PRO A 148 5.35 3.77 3.94
N LEU A 149 5.62 4.29 2.76
CA LEU A 149 6.76 3.90 1.93
C LEU A 149 8.08 4.36 2.57
N GLN A 150 8.10 5.58 3.15
CA GLN A 150 9.25 6.10 3.90
C GLN A 150 9.59 5.22 5.10
N ARG A 151 8.59 4.80 5.88
CA ARG A 151 8.79 3.91 7.04
C ARG A 151 9.38 2.56 6.64
N LEU A 152 8.89 1.98 5.55
CA LEU A 152 9.40 0.72 5.01
C LEU A 152 10.85 0.84 4.56
N LEU A 153 11.21 1.94 3.88
CA LEU A 153 12.59 2.20 3.49
C LEU A 153 13.51 2.39 4.70
N ALA A 154 13.09 3.16 5.71
CA ALA A 154 13.88 3.35 6.92
C ALA A 154 14.20 2.01 7.61
N GLN A 155 13.20 1.12 7.73
CA GLN A 155 13.40 -0.22 8.28
C GLN A 155 14.30 -1.09 7.39
N SER A 156 14.10 -1.06 6.07
CA SER A 156 14.90 -1.83 5.12
C SER A 156 16.35 -1.38 5.10
N ASP A 157 16.61 -0.08 5.16
CA ASP A 157 17.95 0.50 5.09
C ASP A 157 18.72 0.22 6.39
N ALA A 158 18.05 0.29 7.55
CA ALA A 158 18.61 -0.15 8.82
C ALA A 158 19.00 -1.64 8.79
N ALA A 159 18.14 -2.51 8.23
CA ALA A 159 18.44 -3.92 8.08
C ALA A 159 19.61 -4.19 7.12
N LYS A 160 19.69 -3.46 6.00
CA LYS A 160 20.81 -3.54 5.04
C LYS A 160 22.14 -3.12 5.69
N ALA A 161 22.11 -2.05 6.50
CA ALA A 161 23.31 -1.56 7.20
C ALA A 161 23.87 -2.59 8.19
N LEU A 162 23.00 -3.28 8.93
CA LEU A 162 23.42 -4.34 9.87
C LEU A 162 23.95 -5.60 9.17
N ALA A 163 23.60 -5.81 7.90
CA ALA A 163 24.02 -6.96 7.11
C ALA A 163 25.35 -6.72 6.35
N THR A 164 25.87 -5.49 6.37
CA THR A 164 27.15 -5.15 5.73
C THR A 164 28.26 -5.27 6.79
N PRO A 165 29.23 -6.19 6.63
CA PRO A 165 30.31 -6.41 7.60
C PRO A 165 31.32 -5.26 7.66
#